data_AF-A0A9P7VKQ0-F1
#
_entry.id   AF-A0A9P7VKQ0-F1
#
_cell.length_a   1.000
_cell.length_b   1.000
_cell.length_c   1.000
_cell.angle_alpha   90.00
_cell.angle_beta   90.00
_cell.angle_gamma   90.00
#
_symmetry.space_group_name_H-M   'P 1'
#
loop_
_entity.id
_entity.type
_entity.pdbx_description
1 polymer ?
#
loop_
_entity_poly.entity_id
_entity_poly.type
_entity_poly.pdbx_seq_one_letter_code
_entity_poly.pdbx_strand_id
1 'polypeptide(L)'
;MASFFQELKDKNRGALHIFAMSNISQPDYEALRSISADTNWSFFDDIFTSFLAGRRKPNLGFYRYTLSQATSIPLEPFSQTTSSRMHSLRVHRDYMASSTAREEVAASTMDEVLMYVNEDGIVQTYFDHTRPRIDPVVCVNVLSLFYSYGRGNEMNQTLERVYQVLLHRAYLQGSRYYETAESFLFFLYRFIGDCDNPAIHSRFYPLLKESVMERIGTEGDGLALAMRLIVCNFTDVKNDIDLQTLRGLQPEDGGWDTGLIYKYGSSGLSIRNRGLTTVMAIHAIQRSNFASSSL
;
A
#
# COMPACT_ATOMS: atom_id res chain seq x y z
N MET A 1 -6.33 7.88 -19.44
CA MET A 1 -5.21 7.85 -18.47
C MET A 1 -4.01 8.63 -19.01
N ALA A 2 -3.52 8.34 -20.22
CA ALA A 2 -2.49 9.16 -20.89
C ALA A 2 -2.88 10.65 -21.04
N SER A 3 -4.15 10.95 -21.36
CA SER A 3 -4.68 12.32 -21.45
C SER A 3 -4.59 13.13 -20.15
N PHE A 4 -4.76 12.47 -19.00
CA PHE A 4 -4.70 13.11 -17.69
C PHE A 4 -3.26 13.50 -17.31
N PHE A 5 -2.29 12.61 -17.57
CA PHE A 5 -0.87 12.92 -17.32
C PHE A 5 -0.34 14.01 -18.24
N GLN A 6 -0.81 14.04 -19.50
CA GLN A 6 -0.47 15.13 -20.42
C GLN A 6 -1.04 16.47 -19.94
N GLU A 7 -2.31 16.51 -19.53
CA GLU A 7 -2.93 17.72 -18.98
C GLU A 7 -2.20 18.22 -17.71
N LEU A 8 -1.73 17.31 -16.85
CA LEU A 8 -0.93 17.67 -15.68
C LEU A 8 0.42 18.28 -16.07
N LYS A 9 1.11 17.73 -17.08
CA LYS A 9 2.36 18.31 -17.59
C LYS A 9 2.15 19.70 -18.17
N ASP A 10 1.07 19.88 -18.94
CA ASP A 10 0.73 21.16 -19.57
C ASP A 10 0.39 22.23 -18.52
N LYS A 11 -0.41 21.87 -17.50
CA LYS A 11 -0.75 22.77 -16.37
C LYS A 11 0.48 23.20 -15.56
N ASN A 12 1.47 22.32 -15.45
CA ASN A 12 2.71 22.59 -14.73
C ASN A 12 3.83 23.17 -15.63
N ARG A 13 3.51 23.56 -16.87
CA ARG A 13 4.45 24.16 -17.84
C ARG A 13 5.75 23.38 -17.98
N GLY A 14 5.68 22.05 -17.90
CA GLY A 14 6.86 21.18 -18.00
C GLY A 14 7.73 21.08 -16.74
N ALA A 15 7.37 21.75 -15.64
CA ALA A 15 8.09 21.61 -14.36
C ALA A 15 7.78 20.29 -13.63
N LEU A 16 6.69 19.61 -14.02
CA LEU A 16 6.31 18.31 -13.47
C LEU A 16 6.90 17.19 -14.33
N HIS A 17 7.87 16.47 -13.75
CA HIS A 17 8.39 15.24 -14.34
C HIS A 17 7.65 14.02 -13.77
N ILE A 18 7.26 13.12 -14.65
CA ILE A 18 6.52 11.89 -14.37
C ILE A 18 7.40 10.72 -14.77
N PHE A 19 7.83 9.94 -13.80
CA PHE A 19 8.66 8.75 -14.03
C PHE A 19 7.85 7.49 -13.75
N ALA A 20 8.04 6.45 -14.56
CA ALA A 20 7.50 5.12 -14.28
C ALA A 20 8.57 4.24 -13.63
N MET A 21 8.16 3.39 -12.68
CA MET A 21 9.01 2.34 -12.13
C MET A 21 8.34 0.99 -12.33
N SER A 22 8.93 0.09 -13.10
CA SER A 22 8.36 -1.24 -13.37
C SER A 22 9.28 -2.37 -12.91
N ASN A 23 8.69 -3.33 -12.17
CA ASN A 23 9.37 -4.59 -11.90
C ASN A 23 9.11 -5.52 -13.09
N ILE A 24 9.97 -5.45 -14.09
CA ILE A 24 9.80 -6.15 -15.37
C ILE A 24 11.15 -6.72 -15.83
N SER A 25 11.10 -7.89 -16.46
CA SER A 25 12.25 -8.51 -17.12
C SER A 25 12.55 -7.81 -18.45
N GLN A 26 13.74 -8.03 -19.02
CA GLN A 26 14.06 -7.48 -20.34
C GLN A 26 13.13 -8.03 -21.44
N PRO A 27 12.91 -9.35 -21.57
CA PRO A 27 12.03 -9.90 -22.60
C PRO A 27 10.58 -9.40 -22.48
N ASP A 28 10.06 -9.28 -21.25
CA ASP A 28 8.69 -8.79 -21.03
C ASP A 28 8.56 -7.31 -21.37
N TYR A 29 9.58 -6.51 -21.10
CA TYR A 29 9.58 -5.09 -21.44
C TYR A 29 9.63 -4.86 -22.95
N GLU A 30 10.43 -5.66 -23.65
CA GLU A 30 10.51 -5.64 -25.11
C GLU A 30 9.18 -6.08 -25.76
N ALA A 31 8.57 -7.16 -25.25
CA ALA A 31 7.25 -7.61 -25.69
C ALA A 31 6.14 -6.58 -25.39
N LEU A 32 6.18 -5.95 -24.20
CA LEU A 32 5.27 -4.87 -23.85
C LEU A 32 5.39 -3.72 -24.85
N ARG A 33 6.63 -3.30 -25.17
CA ARG A 33 6.89 -2.23 -26.14
C ARG A 33 6.44 -2.59 -27.56
N SER A 34 6.50 -3.86 -27.97
CA SER A 34 6.06 -4.28 -29.30
C SER A 34 4.53 -4.33 -29.42
N ILE A 35 3.83 -4.83 -28.40
CA ILE A 35 2.35 -4.95 -28.39
C ILE A 35 1.69 -3.58 -28.16
N SER A 36 2.39 -2.65 -27.50
CA SER A 36 1.91 -1.29 -27.21
C SER A 36 2.53 -0.22 -28.10
N ALA A 37 2.97 -0.58 -29.32
CA ALA A 37 3.61 0.37 -30.25
C ALA A 37 2.74 1.60 -30.53
N ASP A 38 1.42 1.44 -30.56
CA ASP A 38 0.45 2.54 -30.74
C ASP A 38 0.09 3.28 -29.44
N THR A 39 0.59 2.81 -28.29
CA THR A 39 0.36 3.46 -26.99
C THR A 39 1.35 4.61 -26.83
N ASN A 40 0.85 5.82 -26.60
CA ASN A 40 1.72 6.96 -26.37
C ASN A 40 2.40 6.85 -24.99
N TRP A 41 3.68 6.48 -24.96
CA TRP A 41 4.49 6.44 -23.75
C TRP A 41 5.18 7.78 -23.42
N SER A 42 5.02 8.80 -24.26
CA SER A 42 5.76 10.08 -24.18
C SER A 42 5.42 10.93 -22.96
N PHE A 43 4.35 10.60 -22.23
CA PHE A 43 3.98 11.32 -21.02
C PHE A 43 4.88 10.95 -19.83
N PHE A 44 5.62 9.84 -19.90
CA PHE A 44 6.71 9.58 -18.95
C PHE A 44 8.00 10.24 -19.41
N ASP A 45 8.69 10.93 -18.51
CA ASP A 45 10.02 11.49 -18.73
C ASP A 45 11.08 10.38 -18.77
N ASP A 46 10.88 9.32 -17.98
CA ASP A 46 11.65 8.08 -18.07
C ASP A 46 10.88 6.89 -17.49
N ILE A 47 11.28 5.68 -17.87
CA ILE A 47 10.74 4.41 -17.37
C ILE A 47 11.88 3.57 -16.80
N PHE A 48 11.96 3.53 -15.47
CA PHE A 48 12.94 2.73 -14.75
C PHE A 48 12.46 1.29 -14.61
N THR A 49 13.16 0.36 -15.25
CA THR A 49 12.88 -1.07 -15.18
C THR A 49 13.80 -1.77 -14.20
N SER A 50 13.31 -2.84 -13.57
CA SER A 50 14.14 -3.60 -12.62
C SER A 50 15.33 -4.29 -13.27
N PHE A 51 15.22 -4.67 -14.55
CA PHE A 51 16.31 -5.32 -15.27
C PHE A 51 17.46 -4.35 -15.54
N LEU A 52 17.17 -3.12 -15.98
CA LEU A 52 18.20 -2.11 -16.22
C LEU A 52 18.86 -1.65 -14.91
N ALA A 53 18.06 -1.47 -13.86
CA ALA A 53 18.58 -1.03 -12.58
C ALA A 53 19.34 -2.12 -11.80
N GLY A 54 19.26 -3.39 -12.22
CA GLY A 54 19.79 -4.54 -11.47
C GLY A 54 19.18 -4.70 -10.07
N ARG A 55 18.07 -4.00 -9.81
CA ARG A 55 17.40 -3.86 -8.50
C ARG A 55 15.90 -3.74 -8.76
N ARG A 56 15.06 -4.16 -7.81
CA ARG A 56 13.60 -4.16 -7.96
C ARG A 56 12.89 -3.61 -6.74
N LYS A 57 11.67 -3.09 -6.90
CA LYS A 57 10.80 -2.76 -5.76
C LYS A 57 10.49 -4.06 -4.99
N PRO A 58 10.42 -4.05 -3.66
CA PRO A 58 10.46 -2.88 -2.77
C PRO A 58 11.86 -2.52 -2.24
N ASN A 59 12.95 -2.99 -2.87
CA ASN A 59 14.30 -2.68 -2.38
C ASN A 59 14.55 -1.16 -2.41
N LEU A 60 14.91 -0.56 -1.27
CA LEU A 60 15.19 0.88 -1.14
C LEU A 60 16.24 1.38 -2.13
N GLY A 61 17.20 0.53 -2.49
CA GLY A 61 18.22 0.81 -3.47
C GLY A 61 17.68 1.08 -4.88
N PHE A 62 16.50 0.55 -5.24
CA PHE A 62 15.86 0.87 -6.52
C PHE A 62 15.25 2.27 -6.49
N TYR A 63 14.55 2.65 -5.41
CA TYR A 63 14.01 4.00 -5.24
C TYR A 63 15.12 5.06 -5.20
N ARG A 64 16.23 4.79 -4.51
CA ARG A 64 17.40 5.68 -4.49
C ARG A 64 18.02 5.84 -5.88
N TYR A 65 18.15 4.74 -6.62
CA TYR A 65 18.62 4.76 -8.01
C TYR A 65 17.72 5.64 -8.87
N THR A 66 16.40 5.44 -8.86
CA THR A 66 15.48 6.24 -9.69
C THR A 66 15.48 7.72 -9.31
N LEU A 67 15.53 8.05 -8.02
CA LEU A 67 15.63 9.44 -7.57
C LEU A 67 16.95 10.11 -7.98
N SER A 68 18.07 9.37 -7.97
CA SER A 68 19.36 9.91 -8.43
C SER A 68 19.39 10.18 -9.94
N GLN A 69 18.74 9.33 -10.75
CA GLN A 69 18.63 9.52 -12.18
C GLN A 69 17.66 10.66 -12.51
N ALA A 70 16.51 10.71 -11.83
CA ALA A 70 15.52 11.77 -11.99
C ALA A 70 16.06 13.15 -11.62
N THR A 71 16.91 13.26 -10.59
CA THR A 71 17.54 14.54 -10.19
C THR A 71 18.74 14.95 -11.04
N SER A 72 19.22 14.06 -11.92
CA SER A 72 20.28 14.37 -12.89
C SER A 72 19.74 15.02 -14.16
N ILE A 73 18.41 15.09 -14.32
CA ILE A 73 17.75 15.80 -15.42
C ILE A 73 17.78 17.30 -15.09
N PRO A 74 18.34 18.16 -15.96
CA PRO A 74 18.43 19.60 -15.68
C PRO A 74 17.03 20.19 -15.50
N LEU A 75 16.76 20.73 -14.31
CA LEU A 75 15.61 21.61 -14.10
C LEU A 75 15.91 22.94 -14.80
N GLU A 76 15.01 23.40 -15.67
CA GLU A 76 15.07 24.76 -16.22
C GLU A 76 15.14 25.76 -15.04
N PRO A 77 16.20 26.59 -14.96
CA PRO A 77 16.52 27.30 -13.73
C PRO A 77 15.55 28.46 -13.49
N PHE A 78 14.88 28.43 -12.34
CA PHE A 78 14.35 29.64 -11.70
C PHE A 78 15.53 30.47 -11.21
N SER A 79 15.69 31.69 -11.72
CA SER A 79 16.81 32.57 -11.37
C SER A 79 16.75 33.02 -9.91
N GLN A 80 17.83 32.80 -9.13
CA GLN A 80 18.62 33.87 -8.49
C GLN A 80 19.73 33.32 -7.57
N THR A 81 20.96 33.56 -8.01
CA THR A 81 22.16 34.06 -7.28
C THR A 81 22.64 33.55 -5.92
N THR A 82 23.97 33.30 -5.93
CA THR A 82 25.01 33.48 -4.90
C THR A 82 25.41 32.36 -3.91
N SER A 83 26.52 31.69 -4.28
CA SER A 83 27.80 31.56 -3.55
C SER A 83 27.91 30.75 -2.24
N SER A 84 28.38 29.51 -2.42
CA SER A 84 29.53 28.87 -1.76
C SER A 84 29.82 29.12 -0.28
N ARG A 85 29.46 28.15 0.58
CA ARG A 85 30.32 27.47 1.59
C ARG A 85 29.45 26.44 2.34
N MET A 86 30.00 25.25 2.61
CA MET A 86 29.52 24.18 3.53
C MET A 86 29.26 22.82 2.86
N HIS A 87 30.32 22.04 2.65
CA HIS A 87 30.21 20.65 2.17
C HIS A 87 30.11 19.60 3.30
N SER A 88 30.07 20.00 4.59
CA SER A 88 29.91 19.05 5.71
C SER A 88 28.61 19.19 6.52
N LEU A 89 27.77 20.18 6.23
CA LEU A 89 26.43 20.35 6.82
C LEU A 89 25.29 19.86 5.90
N ARG A 90 25.61 19.52 4.65
CA ARG A 90 24.63 19.20 3.62
C ARG A 90 23.95 17.85 3.85
N VAL A 91 24.67 16.81 4.27
CA VAL A 91 24.09 15.47 4.46
C VAL A 91 23.07 15.44 5.61
N HIS A 92 23.32 16.16 6.70
CA HIS A 92 22.36 16.27 7.81
C HIS A 92 21.19 17.20 7.46
N ARG A 93 21.45 18.31 6.75
CA ARG A 93 20.40 19.21 6.28
C ARG A 93 19.53 18.60 5.20
N ASP A 94 20.07 17.75 4.33
CA ASP A 94 19.31 17.03 3.29
C ASP A 94 18.51 15.88 3.90
N TYR A 95 19.03 15.20 4.94
CA TYR A 95 18.28 14.19 5.69
C TYR A 95 17.15 14.83 6.52
N MET A 96 17.44 15.92 7.23
CA MET A 96 16.45 16.70 7.96
C MET A 96 15.46 17.38 7.01
N ALA A 97 15.91 17.99 5.90
CA ALA A 97 15.02 18.55 4.88
C ALA A 97 14.20 17.45 4.18
N SER A 98 14.71 16.23 4.04
CA SER A 98 13.91 15.10 3.55
C SER A 98 12.89 14.60 4.57
N SER A 99 13.19 14.69 5.87
CA SER A 99 12.24 14.41 6.96
C SER A 99 11.17 15.49 7.03
N THR A 100 11.59 16.76 7.05
CA THR A 100 10.72 17.94 7.07
C THR A 100 9.86 18.01 5.81
N ALA A 101 10.42 17.77 4.62
CA ALA A 101 9.62 17.71 3.39
C ALA A 101 8.63 16.53 3.40
N ARG A 102 9.00 15.37 3.97
CA ARG A 102 8.07 14.24 4.14
C ARG A 102 6.95 14.59 5.12
N GLU A 103 7.29 15.25 6.22
CA GLU A 103 6.34 15.72 7.22
C GLU A 103 5.41 16.80 6.66
N GLU A 104 5.91 17.73 5.86
CA GLU A 104 5.12 18.76 5.17
C GLU A 104 4.16 18.14 4.15
N VAL A 105 4.64 17.19 3.32
CA VAL A 105 3.79 16.47 2.37
C VAL A 105 2.74 15.65 3.11
N ALA A 106 3.11 14.96 4.18
CA ALA A 106 2.16 14.20 4.99
C ALA A 106 1.12 15.12 5.65
N ALA A 107 1.55 16.25 6.21
CA ALA A 107 0.67 17.25 6.81
C ALA A 107 -0.31 17.80 5.78
N SER A 108 0.16 18.27 4.63
CA SER A 108 -0.68 18.78 3.54
C SER A 108 -1.64 17.71 3.01
N THR A 109 -1.20 16.45 2.91
CA THR A 109 -2.05 15.34 2.48
C THR A 109 -3.15 15.06 3.51
N MET A 110 -2.81 15.05 4.80
CA MET A 110 -3.80 14.86 5.88
C MET A 110 -4.81 16.02 5.92
N ASP A 111 -4.36 17.25 5.71
CA ASP A 111 -5.24 18.43 5.63
C ASP A 111 -6.21 18.32 4.45
N GLU A 112 -5.73 17.85 3.29
CA GLU A 112 -6.60 17.57 2.14
C GLU A 112 -7.60 16.43 2.45
N VAL A 113 -7.16 15.34 3.07
CA VAL A 113 -8.04 14.22 3.47
C VAL A 113 -9.20 14.69 4.35
N LEU A 114 -8.95 15.63 5.27
CA LEU A 114 -9.99 16.20 6.14
C LEU A 114 -11.07 16.94 5.37
N MET A 115 -10.77 17.48 4.19
CA MET A 115 -11.78 18.09 3.32
C MET A 115 -12.76 17.06 2.75
N TYR A 116 -12.40 15.76 2.73
CA TYR A 116 -13.20 14.66 2.19
C TYR A 116 -13.79 13.76 3.28
N VAL A 117 -14.08 14.32 4.44
CA VAL A 117 -14.86 13.69 5.51
C VAL A 117 -16.34 14.03 5.29
N ASN A 118 -17.23 13.04 5.38
CA ASN A 118 -18.67 13.26 5.23
C ASN A 118 -19.31 13.85 6.50
N GLU A 119 -20.63 14.10 6.46
CA GLU A 119 -21.40 14.67 7.58
C GLU A 119 -21.36 13.80 8.86
N ASP A 120 -21.11 12.49 8.73
CA ASP A 120 -20.97 11.56 9.85
C ASP A 120 -19.55 11.53 10.45
N GLY A 121 -18.61 12.30 9.92
CA GLY A 121 -17.20 12.26 10.33
C GLY A 121 -16.41 11.09 9.74
N ILE A 122 -16.91 10.47 8.66
CA ILE A 122 -16.28 9.32 8.01
C ILE A 122 -15.54 9.76 6.74
N VAL A 123 -14.26 9.39 6.64
CA VAL A 123 -13.43 9.66 5.46
C VAL A 123 -13.96 8.95 4.20
N GLN A 124 -13.98 9.67 3.08
CA GLN A 124 -14.38 9.13 1.79
C GLN A 124 -13.22 8.43 1.06
N THR A 125 -13.56 7.49 0.19
CA THR A 125 -12.60 6.74 -0.63
C THR A 125 -11.92 7.58 -1.71
N TYR A 126 -12.58 8.64 -2.17
CA TYR A 126 -12.09 9.49 -3.25
C TYR A 126 -12.03 10.94 -2.81
N PHE A 127 -11.04 11.65 -3.34
CA PHE A 127 -10.99 13.11 -3.33
C PHE A 127 -11.91 13.69 -4.42
N ASP A 128 -13.19 13.33 -4.33
CA ASP A 128 -14.22 13.72 -5.28
C ASP A 128 -15.59 13.67 -4.58
N HIS A 129 -16.12 14.86 -4.26
CA HIS A 129 -17.42 15.00 -3.58
C HIS A 129 -18.61 14.45 -4.40
N THR A 130 -18.46 14.26 -5.71
CA THR A 130 -19.50 13.63 -6.54
C THR A 130 -19.53 12.12 -6.37
N ARG A 131 -18.54 11.55 -5.67
CA ARG A 131 -18.38 10.12 -5.40
C ARG A 131 -18.27 9.85 -3.89
N PRO A 132 -19.33 10.11 -3.10
CA PRO A 132 -19.32 10.01 -1.65
C PRO A 132 -19.34 8.55 -1.15
N ARG A 133 -18.31 7.80 -1.52
CA ARG A 133 -18.17 6.37 -1.22
C ARG A 133 -17.28 6.21 -0.01
N ILE A 134 -17.67 5.30 0.86
CA ILE A 134 -16.91 4.90 2.05
C ILE A 134 -16.49 3.45 1.87
N ASP A 135 -15.27 3.13 2.28
CA ASP A 135 -14.74 1.78 2.26
C ASP A 135 -13.98 1.51 3.57
N PRO A 136 -14.30 0.44 4.32
CA PRO A 136 -13.67 0.16 5.61
C PRO A 136 -12.15 -0.04 5.52
N VAL A 137 -11.64 -0.62 4.44
CA VAL A 137 -10.19 -0.82 4.26
C VAL A 137 -9.50 0.51 4.02
N VAL A 138 -10.13 1.41 3.25
CA VAL A 138 -9.61 2.77 3.06
C VAL A 138 -9.63 3.54 4.37
N CYS A 139 -10.70 3.45 5.16
CA CYS A 139 -10.76 4.05 6.49
C CYS A 139 -9.60 3.60 7.38
N VAL A 140 -9.31 2.29 7.42
CA VAL A 140 -8.18 1.75 8.19
C VAL A 140 -6.85 2.33 7.72
N ASN A 141 -6.61 2.39 6.41
CA ASN A 141 -5.36 2.95 5.86
C ASN A 141 -5.19 4.45 6.17
N VAL A 142 -6.27 5.23 6.13
CA VAL A 142 -6.26 6.64 6.55
C VAL A 142 -5.96 6.76 8.04
N LEU A 143 -6.56 5.91 8.88
CA LEU A 143 -6.26 5.88 10.31
C LEU A 143 -4.78 5.55 10.57
N SER A 144 -4.20 4.58 9.85
CA SER A 144 -2.76 4.30 9.93
C SER A 144 -1.91 5.54 9.65
N LEU A 145 -2.24 6.32 8.62
CA LEU A 145 -1.55 7.57 8.33
C LEU A 145 -1.68 8.56 9.49
N PHE A 146 -2.90 8.90 9.91
CA PHE A 146 -3.14 9.92 10.93
C PHE A 146 -2.52 9.54 12.28
N TYR A 147 -2.63 8.29 12.71
CA TYR A 147 -2.01 7.84 13.96
C TYR A 147 -0.48 7.83 13.88
N SER A 148 0.12 7.47 12.74
CA SER A 148 1.57 7.48 12.57
C SER A 148 2.21 8.88 12.67
N TYR A 149 1.42 9.95 12.47
CA TYR A 149 1.83 11.35 12.62
C TYR A 149 1.23 12.03 13.86
N GLY A 150 0.65 11.28 14.79
CA GLY A 150 0.11 11.82 16.05
C GLY A 150 -1.18 12.65 15.89
N ARG A 151 -1.85 12.58 14.73
CA ARG A 151 -3.08 13.30 14.38
C ARG A 151 -4.34 12.43 14.47
N GLY A 152 -4.26 11.28 15.13
CA GLY A 152 -5.37 10.30 15.20
C GLY A 152 -6.67 10.86 15.81
N ASN A 153 -6.58 11.85 16.68
CA ASN A 153 -7.73 12.52 17.31
C ASN A 153 -8.61 13.29 16.31
N GLU A 154 -8.10 13.64 15.13
CA GLU A 154 -8.88 14.29 14.06
C GLU A 154 -9.77 13.29 13.31
N MET A 155 -9.62 11.98 13.56
CA MET A 155 -10.30 10.89 12.86
C MET A 155 -11.14 10.01 13.79
N ASN A 156 -11.60 10.53 14.93
CA ASN A 156 -12.32 9.76 15.96
C ASN A 156 -13.58 9.05 15.43
N GLN A 157 -14.40 9.73 14.61
CA GLN A 157 -15.62 9.15 14.04
C GLN A 157 -15.30 8.05 13.00
N THR A 158 -14.24 8.25 12.21
CA THR A 158 -13.74 7.22 11.30
C THR A 158 -13.21 6.00 12.06
N LEU A 159 -12.49 6.21 13.17
CA LEU A 159 -12.04 5.14 14.06
C LEU A 159 -13.23 4.38 14.65
N GLU A 160 -14.24 5.09 15.14
CA GLU A 160 -15.46 4.48 15.67
C GLU A 160 -16.15 3.64 14.60
N ARG A 161 -16.24 4.16 13.36
CA ARG A 161 -16.82 3.41 12.24
C ARG A 161 -16.07 2.10 11.98
N VAL A 162 -14.73 2.12 11.97
CA VAL A 162 -13.91 0.90 11.81
C VAL A 162 -14.13 -0.08 12.97
N TYR A 163 -14.24 0.41 14.20
CA TYR A 163 -14.55 -0.42 15.35
C TYR A 163 -15.92 -1.12 15.20
N GLN A 164 -16.95 -0.37 14.80
CA GLN A 164 -18.29 -0.93 14.58
C GLN A 164 -18.30 -1.98 13.44
N VAL A 165 -17.50 -1.77 12.38
CA VAL A 165 -17.34 -2.78 11.30
C VAL A 165 -16.76 -4.08 11.84
N LEU A 166 -15.73 -4.01 12.69
CA LEU A 166 -15.12 -5.17 13.31
C LEU A 166 -16.08 -5.87 14.30
N LEU A 167 -16.67 -5.08 15.21
CA LEU A 167 -17.58 -5.54 16.26
C LEU A 167 -18.77 -6.32 15.68
N HIS A 168 -19.37 -5.81 14.60
CA HIS A 168 -20.55 -6.41 13.97
C HIS A 168 -20.23 -7.32 12.80
N ARG A 169 -18.95 -7.65 12.56
CA ARG A 169 -18.51 -8.52 11.45
C ARG A 169 -18.99 -8.03 10.07
N ALA A 170 -19.17 -6.72 9.91
CA ALA A 170 -19.69 -6.12 8.68
C ALA A 170 -18.74 -6.25 7.49
N TYR A 171 -17.50 -6.69 7.72
CA TYR A 171 -16.49 -6.97 6.70
C TYR A 171 -16.62 -8.36 6.05
N LEU A 172 -17.47 -9.26 6.57
CA LEU A 172 -17.51 -10.66 6.13
C LEU A 172 -17.86 -10.84 4.64
N GLN A 173 -18.71 -9.97 4.10
CA GLN A 173 -19.11 -9.99 2.69
C GLN A 173 -18.17 -9.15 1.80
N GLY A 174 -17.04 -8.71 2.35
CA GLY A 174 -16.15 -7.76 1.71
C GLY A 174 -16.79 -6.38 1.56
N SER A 175 -16.27 -5.62 0.60
CA SER A 175 -16.69 -4.29 0.24
C SER A 175 -16.83 -4.17 -1.29
N ARG A 176 -17.17 -2.97 -1.75
CA ARG A 176 -17.21 -2.66 -3.18
C ARG A 176 -15.86 -2.93 -3.87
N TYR A 177 -14.75 -2.76 -3.17
CA TYR A 177 -13.40 -2.87 -3.73
C TYR A 177 -12.65 -4.10 -3.23
N TYR A 178 -12.88 -4.55 -2.01
CA TYR A 178 -12.16 -5.67 -1.40
C TYR A 178 -13.10 -6.83 -1.17
N GLU A 179 -12.95 -7.91 -1.93
CA GLU A 179 -13.92 -9.00 -1.91
C GLU A 179 -13.85 -9.87 -0.66
N THR A 180 -12.66 -9.97 -0.07
CA THR A 180 -12.37 -10.90 1.02
C THR A 180 -12.41 -10.19 2.36
N ALA A 181 -12.96 -10.88 3.37
CA ALA A 181 -12.91 -10.47 4.77
C ALA A 181 -11.45 -10.27 5.24
N GLU A 182 -10.57 -11.09 4.71
CA GLU A 182 -9.14 -11.12 5.00
C GLU A 182 -8.47 -9.79 4.66
N SER A 183 -8.93 -9.06 3.64
CA SER A 183 -8.38 -7.73 3.32
C SER A 183 -8.58 -6.75 4.47
N PHE A 184 -9.79 -6.67 5.03
CA PHE A 184 -10.08 -5.78 6.17
C PHE A 184 -9.26 -6.17 7.40
N LEU A 185 -9.26 -7.45 7.77
CA LEU A 185 -8.50 -7.94 8.93
C LEU A 185 -6.98 -7.74 8.74
N PHE A 186 -6.49 -7.91 7.50
CA PHE A 186 -5.10 -7.69 7.15
C PHE A 186 -4.68 -6.22 7.32
N PHE A 187 -5.45 -5.26 6.78
CA PHE A 187 -5.09 -3.86 6.99
C PHE A 187 -5.29 -3.44 8.46
N LEU A 188 -6.24 -4.05 9.17
CA LEU A 188 -6.47 -3.74 10.56
C LEU A 188 -5.35 -4.21 11.49
N TYR A 189 -4.78 -5.41 11.29
CA TYR A 189 -3.62 -5.81 12.11
C TYR A 189 -2.42 -4.89 11.86
N ARG A 190 -2.21 -4.42 10.62
CA ARG A 190 -1.15 -3.45 10.32
C ARG A 190 -1.34 -2.16 11.08
N PHE A 191 -2.57 -1.62 11.08
CA PHE A 191 -2.91 -0.44 11.86
C PHE A 191 -2.63 -0.64 13.35
N ILE A 192 -3.07 -1.76 13.94
CA ILE A 192 -2.87 -2.02 15.37
C ILE A 192 -1.37 -2.22 15.68
N GLY A 193 -0.66 -2.98 14.84
CA GLY A 193 0.75 -3.31 15.05
C GLY A 193 1.70 -2.13 14.89
N ASP A 194 1.35 -1.15 14.04
CA ASP A 194 2.14 0.06 13.83
C ASP A 194 1.71 1.22 14.77
N CYS A 195 0.68 1.03 15.62
CA CYS A 195 0.13 2.08 16.47
C CYS A 195 0.59 1.92 17.93
N ASP A 196 1.39 2.89 18.39
CA ASP A 196 1.92 2.92 19.77
C ASP A 196 0.88 3.28 20.85
N ASN A 197 -0.40 3.47 20.48
CA ASN A 197 -1.44 3.86 21.42
C ASN A 197 -2.05 2.64 22.14
N PRO A 198 -1.84 2.48 23.47
CA PRO A 198 -2.32 1.31 24.20
C PRO A 198 -3.85 1.18 24.22
N ALA A 199 -4.58 2.30 24.12
CA ALA A 199 -6.04 2.28 24.07
C ALA A 199 -6.56 1.66 22.76
N ILE A 200 -5.88 1.91 21.63
CA ILE A 200 -6.20 1.26 20.36
C ILE A 200 -5.97 -0.24 20.46
N HIS A 201 -4.81 -0.64 20.99
CA HIS A 201 -4.49 -2.05 21.16
C HIS A 201 -5.53 -2.75 22.05
N SER A 202 -5.83 -2.19 23.22
CA SER A 202 -6.79 -2.75 24.19
C SER A 202 -8.21 -2.88 23.61
N ARG A 203 -8.59 -1.95 22.74
CA ARG A 203 -9.92 -1.89 22.14
C ARG A 203 -10.09 -2.84 20.95
N PHE A 204 -9.11 -2.91 20.04
CA PHE A 204 -9.25 -3.63 18.77
C PHE A 204 -8.66 -5.03 18.79
N TYR A 205 -7.57 -5.27 19.51
CA TYR A 205 -6.85 -6.54 19.48
C TYR A 205 -7.73 -7.76 19.86
N PRO A 206 -8.52 -7.73 20.96
CA PRO A 206 -9.35 -8.88 21.32
C PRO A 206 -10.37 -9.25 20.24
N LEU A 207 -10.99 -8.25 19.62
CA LEU A 207 -11.96 -8.43 18.55
C LEU A 207 -11.32 -8.91 17.24
N LEU A 208 -10.11 -8.44 16.92
CA LEU A 208 -9.35 -8.93 15.77
C LEU A 208 -8.98 -10.41 15.95
N LYS A 209 -8.55 -10.80 17.15
CA LYS A 209 -8.22 -12.19 17.50
C LYS A 209 -9.43 -13.10 17.34
N GLU A 210 -10.58 -12.73 17.92
CA GLU A 210 -11.82 -13.48 17.77
C GLU A 210 -12.24 -13.57 16.30
N SER A 211 -12.21 -12.44 15.60
CA SER A 211 -12.54 -12.34 14.17
C SER A 211 -11.70 -13.26 13.29
N VAL A 212 -10.38 -13.31 13.48
CA VAL A 212 -9.52 -14.17 12.65
C VAL A 212 -9.71 -15.66 13.00
N MET A 213 -9.98 -15.99 14.26
CA MET A 213 -10.27 -17.36 14.69
C MET A 213 -11.52 -17.92 14.01
N GLU A 214 -12.58 -17.13 13.90
CA GLU A 214 -13.82 -17.49 13.19
C GLU A 214 -13.61 -17.80 11.70
N ARG A 215 -12.52 -17.27 11.12
CA ARG A 215 -12.21 -17.41 9.69
C ARG A 215 -11.34 -18.63 9.38
N ILE A 216 -10.74 -19.28 10.36
CA ILE A 216 -9.85 -20.43 10.15
C ILE A 216 -10.56 -21.52 9.37
N GLY A 217 -9.92 -22.05 8.33
CA GLY A 217 -10.44 -23.13 7.49
C GLY A 217 -11.51 -22.70 6.47
N THR A 218 -11.86 -21.42 6.41
CA THR A 218 -12.76 -20.93 5.34
C THR A 218 -12.02 -20.82 4.01
N GLU A 219 -12.72 -21.05 2.89
CA GLU A 219 -12.13 -21.00 1.55
C GLU A 219 -11.45 -19.67 1.25
N GLY A 220 -10.36 -19.72 0.48
CA GLY A 220 -9.61 -18.54 0.07
C GLY A 220 -8.51 -18.90 -0.91
N ASP A 221 -8.15 -17.96 -1.79
CA ASP A 221 -6.97 -18.10 -2.63
C ASP A 221 -5.68 -17.97 -1.78
N GLY A 222 -4.52 -18.20 -2.41
CA GLY A 222 -3.24 -18.13 -1.71
C GLY A 222 -2.98 -16.79 -1.01
N LEU A 223 -3.54 -15.67 -1.50
CA LEU A 223 -3.37 -14.37 -0.87
C LEU A 223 -4.27 -14.22 0.35
N ALA A 224 -5.54 -14.65 0.25
CA ALA A 224 -6.46 -14.67 1.39
C ALA A 224 -5.94 -15.54 2.54
N LEU A 225 -5.48 -16.76 2.24
CA LEU A 225 -4.90 -17.67 3.24
C LEU A 225 -3.64 -17.07 3.87
N ALA A 226 -2.74 -16.48 3.07
CA ALA A 226 -1.54 -15.83 3.59
C ALA A 226 -1.87 -14.64 4.51
N MET A 227 -2.82 -13.79 4.11
CA MET A 227 -3.29 -12.68 4.95
C MET A 227 -3.84 -13.17 6.29
N ARG A 228 -4.68 -14.21 6.26
CA ARG A 228 -5.26 -14.80 7.47
C ARG A 228 -4.20 -15.40 8.39
N LEU A 229 -3.24 -16.15 7.85
CA LEU A 229 -2.12 -16.70 8.61
C LEU A 229 -1.25 -15.63 9.26
N ILE A 230 -1.00 -14.51 8.56
CA ILE A 230 -0.24 -13.37 9.12
C ILE A 230 -0.99 -12.75 10.29
N VAL A 231 -2.31 -12.54 10.17
CA VAL A 231 -3.14 -12.03 11.27
C VAL A 231 -3.17 -13.02 12.43
N CYS A 232 -3.34 -14.33 12.16
CA CYS A 232 -3.26 -15.37 13.19
C CYS A 232 -1.94 -15.31 13.96
N ASN A 233 -0.80 -15.21 13.25
CA ASN A 233 0.53 -15.09 13.86
C ASN A 233 0.66 -13.82 14.72
N PHE A 234 0.09 -12.69 14.30
CA PHE A 234 0.07 -11.45 15.10
C PHE A 234 -0.77 -11.58 16.37
N THR A 235 -1.85 -12.36 16.32
CA THR A 235 -2.79 -12.56 17.43
C THR A 235 -2.49 -13.77 18.32
N ASP A 236 -1.33 -14.42 18.13
CA ASP A 236 -0.95 -15.65 18.81
C ASP A 236 -2.02 -16.76 18.70
N VAL A 237 -2.56 -16.93 17.49
CA VAL A 237 -3.55 -17.97 17.16
C VAL A 237 -2.88 -19.00 16.26
N LYS A 238 -2.90 -20.26 16.69
CA LYS A 238 -2.40 -21.37 15.87
C LYS A 238 -3.39 -21.69 14.75
N ASN A 239 -2.90 -21.79 13.51
CA ASN A 239 -3.72 -22.06 12.34
C ASN A 239 -3.04 -23.08 11.41
N ASP A 240 -3.04 -24.35 11.85
CA ASP A 240 -2.45 -25.45 11.08
C ASP A 240 -3.27 -25.78 9.82
N ILE A 241 -4.58 -25.55 9.86
CA ILE A 241 -5.53 -25.86 8.78
C ILE A 241 -5.20 -25.01 7.54
N ASP A 242 -5.12 -23.69 7.70
CA ASP A 242 -4.83 -22.81 6.57
C ASP A 242 -3.36 -22.90 6.15
N LEU A 243 -2.45 -23.24 7.07
CA LEU A 243 -1.04 -23.49 6.74
C LEU A 243 -0.88 -24.71 5.83
N GLN A 244 -1.56 -25.82 6.13
CA GLN A 244 -1.58 -27.00 5.28
C GLN A 244 -2.23 -26.69 3.93
N THR A 245 -3.37 -25.99 3.94
CA THR A 245 -4.08 -25.59 2.73
C THR A 245 -3.18 -24.71 1.84
N LEU A 246 -2.55 -23.68 2.40
CA LEU A 246 -1.65 -22.80 1.67
C LEU A 246 -0.47 -23.56 1.05
N ARG A 247 0.15 -24.50 1.79
CA ARG A 247 1.22 -25.36 1.25
C ARG A 247 0.73 -26.25 0.11
N GLY A 248 -0.48 -26.78 0.22
CA GLY A 248 -1.11 -27.59 -0.84
C GLY A 248 -1.41 -26.80 -2.13
N LEU A 249 -1.54 -25.48 -2.05
CA LEU A 249 -1.73 -24.60 -3.21
C LEU A 249 -0.42 -24.24 -3.93
N GLN A 250 0.75 -24.62 -3.42
CA GLN A 250 2.04 -24.28 -4.03
C GLN A 250 2.29 -25.17 -5.26
N PRO A 251 2.38 -24.63 -6.49
CA PRO A 251 2.77 -25.40 -7.67
C PRO A 251 4.25 -25.80 -7.62
N GLU A 252 4.66 -26.65 -8.57
CA GLU A 252 6.05 -27.15 -8.66
C GLU A 252 7.10 -26.04 -8.83
N ASP A 253 6.71 -24.89 -9.38
CA ASP A 253 7.60 -23.73 -9.56
C ASP A 253 7.91 -22.96 -8.27
N GLY A 254 7.31 -23.38 -7.14
CA GLY A 254 7.49 -22.79 -5.83
C GLY A 254 6.73 -21.47 -5.60
N GLY A 255 5.94 -21.02 -6.58
CA GLY A 255 5.10 -19.82 -6.49
C GLY A 255 3.72 -20.10 -5.89
N TRP A 256 2.84 -19.10 -5.94
CA TRP A 256 1.40 -19.24 -5.76
C TRP A 256 0.67 -18.49 -6.86
N ASP A 257 -0.51 -18.95 -7.25
CA ASP A 257 -1.30 -18.31 -8.30
C ASP A 257 -1.73 -16.87 -7.96
N THR A 258 -2.23 -16.16 -8.98
CA THR A 258 -2.60 -14.74 -8.90
C THR A 258 -3.75 -14.52 -7.92
N GLY A 259 -3.43 -14.15 -6.67
CA GLY A 259 -4.41 -13.84 -5.65
C GLY A 259 -5.09 -12.49 -5.86
N LEU A 260 -6.33 -12.38 -5.39
CA LEU A 260 -7.19 -11.19 -5.52
C LEU A 260 -6.81 -10.12 -4.49
N ILE A 261 -6.41 -8.94 -4.98
CA ILE A 261 -6.07 -7.80 -4.12
C ILE A 261 -7.30 -6.92 -3.92
N TYR A 262 -7.88 -6.43 -5.01
CA TYR A 262 -9.08 -5.61 -5.03
C TYR A 262 -9.75 -5.67 -6.41
N LYS A 263 -10.92 -5.05 -6.55
CA LYS A 263 -11.63 -4.89 -7.81
C LYS A 263 -12.06 -3.45 -8.07
N TYR A 264 -12.18 -3.10 -9.33
CA TYR A 264 -12.77 -1.81 -9.70
C TYR A 264 -14.26 -1.81 -9.44
N GLY A 265 -14.73 -0.90 -8.58
CA GLY A 265 -16.14 -0.86 -8.20
C GLY A 265 -17.13 -0.59 -9.34
N SER A 266 -16.70 -0.03 -10.48
CA SER A 266 -17.59 0.24 -11.63
C SER A 266 -17.68 -0.94 -12.60
N SER A 267 -16.57 -1.62 -12.88
CA SER A 267 -16.50 -2.69 -13.88
C SER A 267 -16.45 -4.10 -13.27
N GLY A 268 -16.19 -4.22 -11.97
CA GLY A 268 -15.94 -5.50 -11.30
C GLY A 268 -14.60 -6.15 -11.68
N LEU A 269 -13.79 -5.50 -12.52
CA LEU A 269 -12.51 -6.04 -12.96
C LEU A 269 -11.57 -6.24 -11.77
N SER A 270 -11.15 -7.49 -11.57
CA SER A 270 -10.23 -7.92 -10.52
C SER A 270 -8.79 -7.52 -10.81
N ILE A 271 -8.13 -6.95 -9.81
CA ILE A 271 -6.69 -6.73 -9.78
C ILE A 271 -6.05 -7.84 -8.95
N ARG A 272 -5.16 -8.59 -9.61
CA ARG A 272 -4.49 -9.78 -9.05
C ARG A 272 -2.98 -9.69 -9.26
N ASN A 273 -2.19 -10.36 -8.41
CA ASN A 273 -0.73 -10.36 -8.57
C ASN A 273 -0.05 -11.62 -8.02
N ARG A 274 0.54 -12.45 -8.89
CA ARG A 274 1.27 -13.68 -8.53
C ARG A 274 2.44 -13.42 -7.57
N GLY A 275 3.23 -12.39 -7.86
CA GLY A 275 4.42 -12.04 -7.09
C GLY A 275 4.09 -11.62 -5.66
N LEU A 276 3.05 -10.79 -5.48
CA LEU A 276 2.55 -10.40 -4.17
C LEU A 276 2.06 -11.63 -3.41
N THR A 277 1.23 -12.46 -4.03
CA THR A 277 0.71 -13.69 -3.41
C THR A 277 1.85 -14.60 -2.95
N THR A 278 2.86 -14.80 -3.80
CA THR A 278 4.02 -15.63 -3.49
C THR A 278 4.80 -15.08 -2.29
N VAL A 279 5.11 -13.78 -2.27
CA VAL A 279 5.85 -13.17 -1.15
C VAL A 279 5.06 -13.25 0.15
N MET A 280 3.75 -13.01 0.10
CA MET A 280 2.86 -13.10 1.25
C MET A 280 2.79 -14.53 1.80
N ALA A 281 2.66 -15.53 0.90
CA ALA A 281 2.61 -16.94 1.28
C ALA A 281 3.92 -17.41 1.94
N ILE A 282 5.08 -17.05 1.35
CA ILE A 282 6.39 -17.35 1.94
C ILE A 282 6.51 -16.71 3.33
N HIS A 283 6.12 -15.44 3.47
CA HIS A 283 6.17 -14.74 4.75
C HIS A 283 5.31 -15.41 5.82
N ALA A 284 4.08 -15.79 5.46
CA ALA A 284 3.16 -16.50 6.34
C ALA A 284 3.77 -17.84 6.81
N ILE A 285 4.27 -18.65 5.89
CA ILE A 285 4.86 -19.97 6.18
C ILE A 285 6.10 -19.84 7.09
N GLN A 286 6.98 -18.88 6.82
CA GLN A 286 8.18 -18.66 7.62
C GLN A 286 7.81 -18.31 9.07
N ARG A 287 6.88 -17.37 9.27
CA ARG A 287 6.45 -16.93 10.61
C ARG A 287 5.78 -18.06 11.41
N SER A 288 4.98 -18.90 10.78
CA SER A 288 4.32 -20.03 11.45
C SER A 288 5.28 -21.16 11.86
N ASN A 289 6.38 -21.35 11.12
CA ASN A 289 7.43 -22.30 11.50
C ASN A 289 8.23 -21.82 12.74
N PHE A 290 8.54 -20.52 12.84
CA PHE A 290 9.26 -19.97 13.99
C PHE A 290 8.44 -20.05 15.30
N ALA A 291 7.13 -19.81 15.22
CA ALA A 291 6.24 -19.98 16.36
C ALA A 291 6.21 -21.43 16.88
N SER A 292 6.38 -22.41 16.00
CA SER A 292 6.41 -23.84 16.36
C SER A 292 7.75 -24.31 16.93
N SER A 293 8.83 -23.54 16.73
CA SER A 293 10.21 -23.89 17.13
C SER A 293 10.60 -23.33 18.51
N SER A 294 9.71 -22.56 19.14
CA SER A 294 9.95 -21.83 20.39
C SER A 294 9.24 -22.46 21.59
N LEU A 295 8.75 -23.69 21.43
CA LEU A 295 8.17 -24.58 22.45
C LEU A 295 9.07 -25.80 22.61
#